data_AF-A0A8T6VCG0-F1
#
_entry.id   AF-A0A8T6VCG0-F1
#
_cell.length_a   1.000
_cell.length_b   1.000
_cell.length_c   1.000
_cell.angle_alpha   90.00
_cell.angle_beta   90.00
_cell.angle_gamma   90.00
#
_symmetry.space_group_name_H-M   'P 1'
#
loop_
_entity.id
_entity.type
_entity.pdbx_description
1 polymer ?
#
loop_
_entity_poly.entity_id
_entity_poly.type
_entity_poly.pdbx_seq_one_letter_code
_entity_poly.pdbx_strand_id
1 'polypeptide(L)'
;MSEIVTPLVFQLGAGGVGGFVVGYAIKKIAKLIVVLIGLLLLGLIYLSSQGILEVNYSRLFDAIEGWLGGAGQAVGWLTPIIAHLPFAGSFMVGFFLGFKMG
;
A
#
# COMPACT_ATOMS: atom_id res chain seq x y z
N MET A 1 -4.63 32.54 -33.44
CA MET A 1 -3.89 31.93 -32.31
C MET A 1 -4.70 31.91 -31.00
N SER A 2 -5.68 32.79 -30.79
CA SER A 2 -6.50 32.88 -29.56
C SER A 2 -7.68 31.89 -29.46
N GLU A 3 -8.14 31.33 -30.59
CA GLU A 3 -9.29 30.40 -30.62
C GLU A 3 -9.00 29.02 -30.01
N ILE A 4 -7.73 28.62 -29.92
CA ILE A 4 -7.34 27.30 -29.40
C ILE A 4 -6.85 27.40 -27.95
N VAL A 5 -6.27 28.53 -27.56
CA VAL A 5 -5.68 28.74 -26.23
C VAL A 5 -6.76 28.83 -25.14
N THR A 6 -7.86 29.54 -25.41
CA THR A 6 -8.96 29.71 -24.45
C THR A 6 -9.65 28.38 -24.08
N PRO A 7 -10.07 27.53 -25.04
CA PRO A 7 -10.65 26.23 -24.70
C PRO A 7 -9.63 25.27 -24.06
N LEU A 8 -8.35 25.33 -24.44
CA LEU A 8 -7.30 24.50 -23.82
C LEU A 8 -7.06 24.89 -22.35
N VAL A 9 -7.01 26.19 -22.04
CA VAL A 9 -6.88 26.69 -20.66
C VAL A 9 -8.10 26.30 -19.82
N PHE A 10 -9.30 26.37 -20.40
CA PHE A 10 -10.51 25.94 -19.70
C PHE A 10 -10.54 24.43 -19.46
N GLN A 11 -10.15 23.62 -20.45
CA GLN A 11 -10.11 22.15 -20.34
C GLN A 11 -9.02 21.67 -19.38
N LEU A 12 -7.84 22.32 -19.38
CA LEU A 12 -6.77 22.04 -18.41
C LEU A 12 -7.14 22.55 -17.01
N GLY A 13 -7.84 23.67 -16.89
CA GLY A 13 -8.36 24.18 -15.61
C GLY A 13 -9.42 23.25 -15.02
N ALA A 14 -10.43 22.88 -15.80
CA ALA A 14 -11.48 21.97 -15.39
C ALA A 14 -10.96 20.55 -15.13
N GLY A 15 -10.09 20.02 -15.99
CA GLY A 15 -9.44 18.73 -15.83
C GLY A 15 -8.45 18.69 -14.67
N GLY A 16 -7.71 19.77 -14.43
CA GLY A 16 -6.78 19.91 -13.30
C GLY A 16 -7.50 19.99 -11.96
N VAL A 17 -8.55 20.81 -11.86
CA VAL A 17 -9.37 20.88 -10.64
C VAL A 17 -10.13 19.57 -10.42
N GLY A 18 -10.74 19.01 -11.46
CA GLY A 18 -11.43 17.73 -11.38
C GLY A 18 -10.50 16.58 -10.96
N GLY A 19 -9.33 16.49 -11.59
CA GLY A 19 -8.28 15.53 -11.25
C GLY A 19 -7.75 15.71 -9.82
N PHE A 20 -7.61 16.96 -9.36
CA PHE A 20 -7.23 17.25 -7.98
C PHE A 20 -8.28 16.79 -6.97
N VAL A 21 -9.56 17.05 -7.22
CA VAL A 21 -10.65 16.63 -6.33
C VAL A 21 -10.73 15.10 -6.26
N VAL A 22 -10.68 14.43 -7.41
CA VAL A 22 -10.71 12.97 -7.48
C VAL A 22 -9.47 12.37 -6.82
N GLY A 23 -8.29 12.89 -7.13
CA GLY A 23 -7.03 12.43 -6.53
C GLY A 23 -7.00 12.63 -5.01
N TYR A 24 -7.52 13.75 -4.51
CA TYR A 24 -7.65 14.01 -3.07
C TYR A 24 -8.62 13.04 -2.40
N ALA A 25 -9.76 12.75 -3.03
CA ALA A 25 -10.71 11.76 -2.53
C ALA A 25 -10.09 10.37 -2.46
N ILE A 26 -9.39 9.94 -3.52
CA ILE A 26 -8.65 8.66 -3.56
C ILE A 26 -7.59 8.61 -2.44
N LYS A 27 -6.82 9.68 -2.24
CA LYS A 27 -5.81 9.74 -1.16
C LYS A 27 -6.44 9.51 0.22
N LYS A 28 -7.63 10.06 0.45
CA LYS A 28 -8.36 9.91 1.72
C LYS A 28 -8.85 8.47 1.92
N ILE A 29 -9.34 7.83 0.85
CA ILE A 29 -9.76 6.43 0.87
C ILE A 29 -8.56 5.49 1.06
N ALA A 30 -7.43 5.78 0.39
CA ALA A 30 -6.21 5.01 0.53
C ALA A 30 -5.70 4.99 1.97
N LYS A 31 -5.76 6.13 2.70
CA LYS A 31 -5.42 6.15 4.13
C LYS A 31 -6.30 5.21 4.95
N LEU A 32 -7.61 5.16 4.67
CA LEU A 32 -8.53 4.25 5.37
C LEU A 32 -8.20 2.77 5.08
N ILE A 33 -7.90 2.44 3.83
CA ILE A 33 -7.50 1.08 3.43
C ILE A 33 -6.21 0.66 4.15
N VAL A 34 -5.21 1.53 4.21
CA VAL A 34 -3.93 1.24 4.90
C VAL A 34 -4.17 0.97 6.38
N VAL A 35 -5.04 1.73 7.05
CA VAL A 35 -5.41 1.50 8.44
C VAL A 35 -6.10 0.14 8.61
N LEU A 36 -7.04 -0.22 7.72
CA LEU A 36 -7.73 -1.51 7.77
C LEU A 36 -6.77 -2.69 7.57
N ILE A 37 -5.82 -2.58 6.63
CA ILE A 37 -4.79 -3.60 6.42
C ILE A 37 -3.92 -3.73 7.67
N GLY A 38 -3.49 -2.61 8.26
CA GLY A 38 -2.70 -2.62 9.50
C GLY A 38 -3.44 -3.29 10.65
N LEU A 39 -4.73 -2.99 10.82
CA LEU A 39 -5.57 -3.61 11.86
C LEU A 39 -5.72 -5.12 11.63
N LEU A 40 -5.91 -5.54 10.39
CA LEU A 40 -6.02 -6.96 10.03
C LEU A 40 -4.71 -7.70 10.34
N LEU A 41 -3.56 -7.12 9.97
CA LEU A 41 -2.24 -7.69 10.28
C LEU A 41 -2.00 -7.79 11.79
N LEU A 42 -2.35 -6.76 12.56
CA LEU A 42 -2.27 -6.79 14.03
C LEU A 42 -3.16 -7.89 14.61
N GLY A 43 -4.39 -8.03 14.11
CA GLY A 43 -5.31 -9.11 14.51
C GLY A 43 -4.71 -10.48 14.22
N LEU A 44 -4.13 -10.68 13.04
CA LEU A 44 -3.51 -11.95 12.65
C LEU A 44 -2.30 -12.30 13.52
N ILE A 45 -1.44 -11.33 13.81
CA ILE A 45 -0.29 -11.49 14.72
C ILE A 45 -0.79 -11.83 16.13
N TYR A 46 -1.82 -11.15 16.62
CA TYR A 46 -2.38 -11.40 17.94
C TYR A 46 -2.94 -12.83 18.04
N LEU A 47 -3.78 -13.26 17.09
CA LEU A 47 -4.32 -14.63 17.06
C LEU A 47 -3.21 -15.68 16.96
N SER A 48 -2.17 -15.40 16.18
CA SER A 48 -1.00 -16.27 16.04
C SER A 48 -0.21 -16.37 17.34
N SER A 49 -0.01 -15.24 18.05
CA SER A 49 0.68 -15.21 19.34
C SER A 49 -0.04 -15.98 20.44
N GLN A 50 -1.37 -16.05 20.38
CA GLN A 50 -2.20 -16.83 21.29
C GLN A 50 -2.27 -18.33 20.93
N GLY A 51 -1.64 -18.73 19.82
CA GLY A 51 -1.73 -20.11 19.31
C GLY A 51 -3.13 -20.48 18.78
N ILE A 52 -4.01 -19.50 18.59
CA ILE A 52 -5.37 -19.72 18.07
C ILE A 52 -5.32 -20.03 16.57
N LEU A 53 -4.32 -19.49 15.85
CA LEU A 53 -4.18 -19.63 14.40
C LEU A 53 -2.71 -19.79 14.02
N GLU A 54 -2.36 -20.82 13.25
CA GLU A 54 -1.01 -21.02 12.74
C GLU A 54 -0.86 -20.32 11.38
N VAL A 55 -0.05 -19.26 11.32
CA VAL A 55 0.12 -18.44 10.11
C VAL A 55 1.24 -19.01 9.24
N ASN A 56 0.88 -19.53 8.07
CA ASN A 56 1.87 -19.93 7.07
C ASN A 56 2.35 -18.72 6.27
N TYR A 57 3.47 -18.14 6.70
CA TYR A 57 4.04 -16.94 6.08
C TYR A 57 4.46 -17.15 4.62
N SER A 58 4.93 -18.35 4.25
CA SER A 58 5.35 -18.66 2.88
C SER A 58 4.19 -18.53 1.89
N ARG A 59 3.06 -19.18 2.18
CA ARG A 59 1.85 -19.06 1.36
C ARG A 59 1.25 -17.66 1.36
N LEU A 60 1.41 -16.93 2.47
CA LEU A 60 0.97 -15.53 2.56
C LEU A 60 1.78 -14.64 1.60
N PHE A 61 3.10 -14.84 1.51
CA PHE A 61 3.94 -14.13 0.55
C PHE A 61 3.58 -14.48 -0.90
N ASP A 62 3.43 -15.76 -1.23
CA ASP A 62 3.05 -16.20 -2.58
C ASP A 62 1.72 -15.56 -3.03
N ALA A 63 0.74 -15.47 -2.12
CA ALA A 63 -0.53 -14.82 -2.39
C ALA A 63 -0.37 -13.31 -2.64
N ILE A 64 0.46 -12.63 -1.85
CA ILE A 64 0.75 -11.20 -2.03
C ILE A 64 1.46 -10.96 -3.36
N GLU A 65 2.46 -11.77 -3.72
CA GLU A 65 3.18 -11.67 -4.99
C GLU A 65 2.26 -11.89 -6.19
N GLY A 66 1.35 -12.86 -6.11
CA GLY A 66 0.35 -13.12 -7.14
C GLY A 66 -0.62 -11.94 -7.35
N TRP A 67 -1.00 -11.25 -6.27
CA TRP A 67 -1.86 -10.06 -6.32
C TRP A 67 -1.15 -8.80 -6.83
N LEU A 68 0.15 -8.66 -6.56
CA LEU A 68 0.94 -7.49 -6.96
C LEU A 68 1.37 -7.50 -8.43
N GLY A 69 1.06 -8.56 -9.19
CA GLY A 69 1.10 -8.57 -10.66
C GLY A 69 2.33 -7.89 -11.27
N GLY A 70 3.49 -8.55 -11.28
CA GLY A 70 4.71 -8.05 -11.94
C GLY A 70 5.47 -6.94 -11.20
N ALA A 71 4.84 -6.17 -10.29
CA ALA A 71 5.56 -5.28 -9.37
C ALA A 71 6.43 -6.05 -8.35
N GLY A 72 6.19 -7.37 -8.20
CA GLY A 72 6.95 -8.30 -7.37
C GLY A 72 8.39 -8.56 -7.81
N GLN A 73 8.82 -8.16 -9.01
CA GLN A 73 10.24 -8.28 -9.39
C GLN A 73 11.15 -7.40 -8.50
N ALA A 74 10.62 -6.30 -7.96
CA ALA A 74 11.29 -5.49 -6.94
C ALA A 74 11.20 -6.10 -5.52
N VAL A 75 10.52 -7.23 -5.33
CA VAL A 75 10.45 -7.98 -4.07
C VAL A 75 11.33 -9.24 -4.11
N GLY A 76 11.60 -9.77 -5.31
CA GLY A 76 12.45 -10.96 -5.53
C GLY A 76 13.90 -10.88 -5.02
N TRP A 77 14.44 -9.69 -4.78
CA TRP A 77 15.76 -9.50 -4.15
C TRP A 77 15.72 -9.48 -2.62
N LEU A 78 14.53 -9.29 -2.03
CA LEU A 78 14.30 -9.30 -0.58
C LEU A 78 13.95 -10.70 -0.06
N THR A 79 13.59 -11.63 -0.96
CA THR A 79 13.20 -13.02 -0.65
C THR A 79 14.19 -13.76 0.26
N PRO A 80 15.52 -13.68 0.09
CA PRO A 80 16.47 -14.33 1.00
C PRO A 80 16.52 -13.70 2.39
N ILE A 81 16.24 -12.40 2.50
CA ILE A 81 16.27 -11.64 3.75
C ILE A 81 15.01 -11.96 4.57
N ILE A 82 13.86 -12.01 3.91
CA ILE A 82 12.55 -12.29 4.52
C ILE A 82 12.45 -13.75 5.05
N ALA A 83 13.15 -14.70 4.41
CA ALA A 83 13.12 -16.11 4.77
C ALA A 83 13.73 -16.45 6.15
N HIS A 84 14.54 -15.57 6.74
CA HIS A 84 15.26 -15.81 8.00
C HIS A 84 14.71 -15.04 9.22
N LEU A 85 13.38 -14.92 9.29
CA LEU A 85 12.65 -14.34 10.42
C LEU A 85 12.84 -12.81 10.69
N PRO A 86 12.50 -11.91 9.75
CA PRO A 86 12.47 -10.48 10.00
C PRO A 86 11.15 -9.80 9.67
N PHE A 87 10.04 -10.52 9.40
CA PHE A 87 8.78 -9.85 9.04
C PHE A 87 8.27 -8.98 10.19
N ALA A 88 8.16 -9.50 11.41
CA ALA A 88 7.71 -8.71 12.56
C ALA A 88 8.67 -7.55 12.91
N GLY A 89 9.99 -7.80 12.88
CA GLY A 89 11.00 -6.78 13.18
C GLY A 89 11.04 -5.65 12.13
N SER A 90 11.06 -6.00 10.84
CA SER A 90 11.05 -5.03 9.75
C SER A 90 9.68 -4.36 9.57
N PHE A 91 8.58 -5.08 9.85
CA PHE A 91 7.24 -4.51 9.88
C PHE A 91 7.09 -3.49 11.00
N MET A 92 7.58 -3.75 12.21
CA MET A 92 7.53 -2.75 13.30
C MET A 92 8.36 -1.51 12.95
N VAL A 93 9.57 -1.68 12.42
CA VAL A 93 10.43 -0.56 12.00
C VAL A 93 9.78 0.21 10.84
N GLY A 94 9.27 -0.50 9.83
CA GLY A 94 8.58 0.08 8.67
C GLY A 94 7.25 0.74 9.03
N PHE A 95 6.50 0.18 9.98
CA PHE A 95 5.27 0.75 10.52
C PHE A 95 5.55 2.05 11.27
N PHE A 96 6.56 2.07 12.15
CA PHE A 96 6.93 3.29 12.88
C PHE A 96 7.40 4.41 11.94
N LEU A 97 8.22 4.07 10.94
CA LEU A 97 8.67 5.03 9.92
C LEU A 97 7.50 5.51 9.06
N GLY A 98 6.64 4.59 8.60
CA GLY A 98 5.46 4.90 7.80
C GLY A 98 4.43 5.75 8.56
N PHE A 99 4.21 5.47 9.85
CA PHE A 99 3.33 6.25 10.72
C PHE A 99 3.83 7.69 10.92
N LYS A 100 5.15 7.89 10.95
CA LYS A 100 5.75 9.22 11.09
C LYS A 100 5.74 10.01 9.77
N MET A 101 5.76 9.32 8.64
CA MET A 101 5.88 9.94 7.31
C MET A 101 4.55 10.11 6.55
N GLY A 102 3.49 9.37 6.91
CA GLY A 102 2.15 9.43 6.30
C GLY A 102 1.21 10.48 6.90
#